data_AF-A0A8X6YJP0-F1
#
_entry.id   AF-A0A8X6YJP0-F1
#
_cell.length_a   1.000
_cell.length_b   1.000
_cell.length_c   1.000
_cell.angle_alpha   90.00
_cell.angle_beta   90.00
_cell.angle_gamma   90.00
#
_symmetry.space_group_name_H-M   'P 1'
#
loop_
_entity.id
_entity.type
_entity.pdbx_description
1 polymer ?
#
loop_
_entity_poly.entity_id
_entity_poly.type
_entity_poly.pdbx_seq_one_letter_code
_entity_poly.pdbx_strand_id
1 'polypeptide(L)'
;MVLSFIDKERIIWKNIIERSPWLAGFYERLVRSVKESLRKILGKAPLSFEEMTTILTEIEAVLNLRPLSYVYEENEEPRPLTPMHFLNFGQNQPTYPATRVCGDPRKCFYKIISFKKKEIPTVTPKTTVA
;
A
#
# COMPACT_ATOMS: atom_id res chain seq x y z
N MET A 1 -22.89 -3.78 -20.47
CA MET A 1 -22.30 -4.66 -19.44
C MET A 1 -21.92 -3.88 -18.18
N VAL A 2 -21.07 -2.83 -18.26
CA VAL A 2 -20.72 -2.04 -17.05
C VAL A 2 -21.85 -1.11 -16.59
N LEU A 3 -22.47 -0.34 -17.50
CA LEU A 3 -23.56 0.57 -17.13
C LEU A 3 -24.78 -0.17 -16.58
N SER A 4 -25.10 -1.35 -17.14
CA SER A 4 -26.16 -2.23 -16.63
C SER A 4 -25.86 -2.80 -15.25
N PHE A 5 -24.59 -3.00 -14.91
CA PHE A 5 -24.19 -3.43 -13.56
C PHE A 5 -24.31 -2.29 -12.56
N ILE A 6 -23.83 -1.09 -12.92
CA ILE A 6 -23.92 0.12 -12.11
C ILE A 6 -25.37 0.45 -11.76
N ASP A 7 -26.28 0.34 -12.75
CA ASP A 7 -27.72 0.57 -12.57
C ASP A 7 -28.34 -0.47 -11.62
N LYS A 8 -27.98 -1.75 -11.80
CA LYS A 8 -28.44 -2.85 -10.93
C LYS A 8 -27.99 -2.66 -9.47
N GLU A 9 -26.74 -2.28 -9.25
CA GLU A 9 -26.16 -2.05 -7.92
C GLU A 9 -26.50 -0.67 -7.34
N ARG A 10 -27.31 0.14 -8.04
CA ARG A 10 -27.71 1.50 -7.65
C ARG A 10 -26.53 2.42 -7.36
N ILE A 11 -25.45 2.27 -8.13
CA ILE A 11 -24.25 3.10 -8.01
C ILE A 11 -24.43 4.35 -8.87
N ILE A 12 -24.24 5.53 -8.29
CA ILE A 12 -24.31 6.79 -9.03
C ILE A 12 -22.95 7.06 -9.68
N TRP A 13 -22.87 6.92 -11.00
CA TRP A 13 -21.67 7.26 -11.75
C TRP A 13 -21.56 8.78 -11.97
N LYS A 14 -20.45 9.37 -11.54
CA LYS A 14 -20.15 10.80 -11.73
C LYS A 14 -18.84 10.96 -12.50
N ASN A 15 -18.91 11.60 -13.67
CA ASN A 15 -17.73 11.91 -14.47
C ASN A 15 -17.03 13.18 -13.97
N ILE A 16 -15.71 13.19 -14.10
CA ILE A 16 -14.91 14.40 -13.95
C ILE A 16 -15.16 15.30 -15.17
N ILE A 17 -15.11 16.62 -14.97
CA ILE A 17 -15.25 17.59 -16.07
C ILE A 17 -14.11 17.39 -17.08
N GLU A 18 -14.44 17.45 -18.36
CA GLU A 18 -13.43 17.36 -19.43
C GLU A 18 -12.35 18.43 -19.26
N ARG A 19 -11.09 18.06 -19.54
CA ARG A 19 -9.92 18.96 -19.45
C ARG A 19 -9.71 19.61 -18.07
N SER A 20 -10.22 18.99 -17.01
CA SER A 20 -10.04 19.46 -15.63
C SER A 20 -9.12 18.53 -14.82
N PRO A 21 -7.81 18.45 -15.14
CA PRO A 21 -6.89 17.51 -14.50
C PRO A 21 -6.76 17.71 -12.99
N TRP A 22 -6.97 18.94 -12.49
CA TRP A 22 -6.91 19.25 -11.06
C TRP A 22 -7.95 18.48 -10.23
N LEU A 23 -9.10 18.12 -10.82
CA LEU A 23 -10.14 17.33 -10.15
C LEU A 23 -9.69 15.90 -9.86
N ALA A 24 -8.74 15.37 -10.64
CA ALA A 24 -8.19 14.03 -10.45
C ALA A 24 -6.93 14.02 -9.55
N GLY A 25 -6.46 15.18 -9.09
CA GLY A 25 -5.16 15.30 -8.42
C GLY A 25 -5.01 14.47 -7.13
N PHE A 26 -6.12 14.22 -6.43
CA PHE A 26 -6.13 13.32 -5.26
C PHE A 26 -5.79 11.87 -5.66
N TYR A 27 -6.46 11.33 -6.67
CA TYR A 27 -6.21 9.98 -7.17
C TYR A 27 -4.80 9.86 -7.75
N GLU A 28 -4.32 10.86 -8.47
CA GLU A 28 -2.95 10.89 -9.00
C GLU A 28 -1.90 10.82 -7.88
N ARG A 29 -2.10 11.54 -6.77
CA ARG A 29 -1.23 11.46 -5.58
C ARG A 29 -1.27 10.09 -4.91
N LEU A 30 -2.43 9.45 -4.84
CA LEU A 30 -2.55 8.08 -4.33
C LEU A 30 -1.79 7.09 -5.22
N VAL A 31 -1.99 7.15 -6.54
CA VAL A 31 -1.27 6.32 -7.51
C VAL A 31 0.24 6.53 -7.41
N ARG A 32 0.69 7.77 -7.20
CA ARG A 32 2.10 8.08 -6.96
C ARG A 32 2.64 7.38 -5.71
N SER A 33 1.89 7.38 -4.61
CA SER A 33 2.31 6.75 -3.34
C SER A 33 2.52 5.24 -3.49
N VAL A 34 1.63 4.57 -4.24
CA VAL A 34 1.76 3.14 -4.57
C VAL A 34 2.99 2.90 -5.45
N LYS A 35 3.13 3.64 -6.56
CA LYS A 35 4.25 3.49 -7.51
C LYS A 35 5.61 3.76 -6.88
N GLU A 36 5.71 4.77 -6.02
CA GLU A 36 6.95 5.07 -5.30
C GLU A 36 7.34 3.95 -4.33
N SER A 37 6.36 3.36 -3.63
CA SER A 37 6.59 2.21 -2.74
C SER A 37 7.05 0.98 -3.52
N LEU A 38 6.38 0.68 -4.64
CA LEU A 38 6.79 -0.39 -5.56
C LEU A 38 8.22 -0.19 -6.07
N ARG A 39 8.56 1.02 -6.53
CA ARG A 39 9.89 1.31 -7.07
C ARG A 39 11.00 1.18 -6.01
N LYS A 40 10.69 1.48 -4.74
CA LYS A 40 11.62 1.29 -3.62
C LYS A 40 11.85 -0.19 -3.27
N ILE A 41 10.80 -1.02 -3.39
CA ILE A 41 10.87 -2.45 -3.05
C ILE A 41 11.50 -3.27 -4.18
N LEU A 42 11.09 -3.04 -5.43
CA LEU A 42 11.45 -3.90 -6.57
C LEU A 42 12.80 -3.56 -7.22
N GLY A 43 13.19 -2.28 -7.24
CA GLY A 43 14.39 -1.86 -7.95
C GLY A 43 14.37 -2.26 -9.43
N LYS A 44 15.25 -3.20 -9.83
CA LYS A 44 15.37 -3.73 -11.21
C LYS A 44 15.09 -5.24 -11.32
N ALA A 45 14.55 -5.87 -10.28
CA ALA A 45 14.34 -7.32 -10.27
C ALA A 45 13.10 -7.70 -11.11
N PRO A 46 13.16 -8.75 -11.96
CA PRO A 46 11.97 -9.36 -12.53
C PRO A 46 11.22 -10.13 -11.44
N LEU A 47 9.90 -10.15 -11.53
CA LEU A 47 9.03 -10.69 -10.47
C LEU A 47 7.93 -11.57 -11.07
N SER A 48 7.60 -12.66 -10.38
CA SER A 48 6.48 -13.54 -10.75
C SER A 48 5.14 -12.90 -10.40
N PHE A 49 4.03 -13.45 -10.95
CA PHE A 49 2.69 -12.93 -10.67
C PHE A 49 2.32 -13.03 -9.18
N GLU A 50 2.62 -14.16 -8.54
CA GLU A 50 2.32 -14.40 -7.12
C GLU A 50 3.14 -13.51 -6.19
N GLU A 51 4.39 -13.25 -6.56
CA GLU A 51 5.24 -12.32 -5.85
C GLU A 51 4.72 -10.88 -6.00
N MET A 52 4.20 -10.51 -7.19
CA MET A 52 3.65 -9.17 -7.43
C MET A 52 2.38 -8.94 -6.61
N THR A 53 1.48 -9.91 -6.56
CA THR A 53 0.26 -9.81 -5.75
C THR A 53 0.61 -9.68 -4.27
N THR A 54 1.57 -10.47 -3.78
CA THR A 54 2.03 -10.39 -2.39
C THR A 54 2.65 -9.05 -2.04
N ILE A 55 3.47 -8.48 -2.92
CA ILE A 55 4.06 -7.15 -2.67
C ILE A 55 2.99 -6.06 -2.70
N LEU A 56 2.01 -6.16 -3.60
CA LEU A 56 0.92 -5.19 -3.67
C LEU A 56 0.05 -5.22 -2.40
N THR A 57 -0.24 -6.39 -1.83
CA THR A 57 -0.99 -6.49 -0.56
C THR A 57 -0.20 -5.92 0.62
N GLU A 58 1.12 -6.15 0.66
CA GLU A 58 1.99 -5.52 1.67
C GLU A 58 1.97 -3.99 1.56
N ILE A 59 2.04 -3.44 0.33
CA ILE A 59 2.00 -1.99 0.09
C ILE A 59 0.65 -1.41 0.48
N GLU A 60 -0.45 -2.08 0.14
CA GLU A 60 -1.80 -1.69 0.54
C GLU A 60 -1.91 -1.56 2.05
N ALA A 61 -1.46 -2.59 2.79
CA ALA A 61 -1.48 -2.57 4.25
C ALA A 61 -0.68 -1.39 4.82
N VAL A 62 0.52 -1.13 4.29
CA VAL A 62 1.37 0.00 4.73
C VAL A 62 0.71 1.35 4.45
N LEU A 63 0.09 1.53 3.28
CA LEU A 63 -0.59 2.78 2.94
C LEU A 63 -1.82 3.01 3.83
N ASN A 64 -2.58 1.96 4.12
CA ASN A 64 -3.77 2.03 4.98
C ASN A 64 -3.44 2.19 6.48
N LEU A 65 -2.25 1.77 6.91
CA LEU A 65 -1.73 1.96 8.27
C LEU A 65 -1.04 3.30 8.49
N ARG A 66 -0.85 4.10 7.44
CA ARG A 66 -0.16 5.39 7.52
C ARG A 66 -0.90 6.36 8.46
N PRO A 67 -0.23 6.99 9.43
CA PRO A 67 -0.87 7.99 10.30
C PRO A 67 -1.24 9.25 9.50
N LEU A 68 -2.50 9.69 9.64
CA LEU A 68 -3.05 10.94 9.11
C LEU A 68 -2.99 12.08 10.13
N SER A 69 -3.04 11.74 11.42
CA SER A 69 -2.89 12.70 12.52
C SER A 69 -1.47 12.66 13.10
N TYR A 70 -1.20 13.61 13.98
CA TYR A 70 0.05 13.67 14.73
C TYR A 70 0.30 12.36 15.49
N VAL A 71 1.55 11.90 15.47
CA VAL A 71 2.00 10.72 16.21
C VAL A 71 2.66 11.23 17.49
N TYR A 72 1.99 11.02 18.60
CA TYR A 72 2.48 11.38 19.92
C TYR A 72 3.60 10.45 20.40
N GLU A 73 4.53 10.97 21.23
CA GLU A 73 5.64 10.19 21.80
C GLU A 73 5.28 9.55 23.14
N GLU A 74 4.34 10.15 23.85
CA GLU A 74 3.89 9.71 25.17
C GLU A 74 2.79 8.66 25.05
N ASN A 75 2.74 7.75 26.03
CA ASN A 75 1.75 6.68 26.08
C ASN A 75 0.33 7.18 26.44
N GLU A 76 0.19 8.46 26.79
CA GLU A 76 -1.06 9.07 27.27
C GLU A 76 -1.67 10.06 26.27
N GLU A 77 -1.66 9.73 24.98
CA GLU A 77 -2.30 10.57 23.95
C GLU A 77 -3.06 9.72 22.92
N PRO A 78 -4.08 10.28 22.23
CA PRO A 78 -4.94 9.51 21.35
C PRO A 78 -4.15 8.88 20.20
N ARG A 79 -4.38 7.59 19.96
CA ARG A 79 -3.74 6.85 18.86
C ARG A 79 -3.92 7.59 17.54
N PRO A 80 -2.90 7.63 16.67
CA PRO A 80 -2.99 8.37 15.43
C PRO A 80 -4.07 7.76 14.53
N LEU A 81 -4.86 8.62 13.90
CA LEU A 81 -5.89 8.21 12.96
C LEU A 81 -5.24 7.70 11.68
N THR A 82 -5.61 6.52 11.21
CA THR A 82 -5.13 5.94 9.95
C THR A 82 -6.30 5.77 8.98
N PRO A 83 -6.07 5.70 7.65
CA PRO A 83 -7.13 5.39 6.69
C PRO A 83 -7.90 4.10 7.04
N MET A 84 -7.20 3.10 7.57
CA MET A 84 -7.82 1.84 7.99
C MET A 84 -8.89 2.00 9.07
N HIS A 85 -8.79 3.00 9.95
CA HIS A 85 -9.83 3.29 10.93
C HIS A 85 -11.18 3.69 10.29
N PHE A 86 -11.15 4.27 9.08
CA PHE A 86 -12.35 4.60 8.33
C PHE A 86 -12.88 3.44 7.49
N LEU A 87 -12.04 2.46 7.14
CA LEU A 87 -12.47 1.27 6.40
C LEU A 87 -13.09 0.23 7.34
N ASN A 88 -12.51 0.08 8.54
CA ASN A 88 -12.85 -0.97 9.49
C ASN A 88 -13.54 -0.39 10.74
N PHE A 89 -14.58 0.42 10.56
CA PHE A 89 -15.34 1.00 11.67
C PHE A 89 -15.70 -0.07 12.71
N GLY A 90 -15.13 0.04 13.92
CA GLY A 90 -15.45 -0.83 15.06
C GLY A 90 -14.74 -2.18 15.12
N GLN A 91 -13.82 -2.51 14.20
CA GLN A 91 -13.03 -3.74 14.27
C GLN A 91 -11.57 -3.48 14.69
N ASN A 92 -11.01 -4.38 15.50
CA ASN A 92 -9.58 -4.37 15.83
C ASN A 92 -8.76 -4.45 14.54
N GLN A 93 -7.68 -3.69 14.46
CA GLN A 93 -6.84 -3.64 13.27
C GLN A 93 -6.38 -5.05 12.86
N PRO A 94 -6.52 -5.45 11.58
CA PRO A 94 -6.06 -6.75 11.13
C PRO A 94 -4.54 -6.88 11.33
N THR A 95 -4.13 -7.88 12.10
CA THR A 95 -2.73 -8.32 12.18
C THR A 95 -2.39 -9.06 10.89
N TYR A 96 -1.85 -8.34 9.92
CA TYR A 96 -1.28 -8.94 8.71
C TYR A 96 -0.06 -9.82 9.07
N PRO A 97 0.14 -11.00 8.46
CA PRO A 97 1.28 -11.84 8.76
C PRO A 97 2.51 -11.34 8.00
N ALA A 98 3.15 -10.28 8.50
CA ALA A 98 4.55 -10.01 8.21
C ALA A 98 5.16 -9.04 9.24
N THR A 99 6.00 -9.63 10.10
CA THR A 99 7.05 -9.04 10.93
C THR A 99 6.64 -8.32 12.22
N ARG A 100 7.08 -8.94 13.34
CA ARG A 100 7.31 -8.41 14.69
C ARG A 100 6.86 -6.96 14.85
N VAL A 101 5.80 -6.78 15.63
CA VAL A 101 5.39 -5.50 16.21
C VAL A 101 6.64 -4.77 16.71
N CYS A 102 7.19 -3.88 15.88
CA CYS A 102 8.20 -2.95 16.34
C CYS A 102 7.36 -1.94 17.12
N GLY A 103 7.60 -1.84 18.44
CA GLY A 103 6.83 -0.99 19.35
C GLY A 103 6.93 0.53 19.08
N ASP A 104 7.20 0.93 17.85
CA ASP A 104 7.29 2.30 17.38
C ASP A 104 6.83 2.38 15.91
N PRO A 105 5.64 2.98 15.63
CA PRO A 105 5.09 3.14 14.28
C PRO A 105 6.03 3.90 13.33
N ARG A 106 6.92 4.75 13.86
CA ARG A 106 7.86 5.57 13.09
C ARG A 106 9.01 4.75 12.49
N LYS A 107 9.37 3.63 13.14
CA LYS A 107 10.48 2.74 12.70
C LYS A 107 10.03 1.64 11.73
N CYS A 108 8.74 1.27 11.73
CA CYS A 108 8.21 0.24 10.84
C CYS A 108 8.34 0.61 9.36
N PHE A 109 8.13 1.89 9.00
CA PHE A 109 8.16 2.35 7.60
C PHE A 109 9.54 2.18 6.93
N TYR A 110 10.63 2.37 7.70
CA TYR A 110 12.00 2.22 7.19
C TYR A 110 12.52 0.78 7.25
N LYS A 111 11.97 -0.05 8.14
CA LYS A 111 12.46 -1.41 8.38
C LYS A 111 11.93 -2.42 7.37
N ILE A 112 10.67 -2.29 6.93
CA ILE A 112 10.05 -3.19 5.93
C ILE A 112 10.79 -3.12 4.58
N ILE A 113 11.10 -1.92 4.10
CA ILE A 113 11.81 -1.70 2.82
C ILE A 113 13.25 -2.24 2.88
N SER A 114 13.89 -2.17 4.05
CA SER A 114 15.26 -2.66 4.24
C SER A 114 15.35 -4.18 4.46
N PHE A 115 14.29 -4.83 4.96
CA PHE A 115 14.27 -6.28 5.20
C PHE A 115 14.09 -7.07 3.90
N LYS A 116 13.14 -6.72 3.03
CA LYS A 116 12.93 -7.43 1.76
C LYS A 116 14.09 -7.25 0.77
N LYS A 117 14.83 -6.13 0.81
CA LYS A 117 16.03 -5.97 -0.02
C LYS A 117 17.15 -6.98 0.31
N LYS A 118 17.15 -7.56 1.51
CA LYS A 118 18.10 -8.61 1.92
C LYS A 118 17.67 -10.03 1.55
N GLU A 119 16.39 -10.26 1.28
CA GLU A 119 15.81 -11.60 1.07
C GLU A 119 15.47 -11.92 -0.39
N ILE A 120 15.71 -11.00 -1.34
CA ILE A 120 15.59 -11.31 -2.77
C ILE A 120 16.93 -11.89 -3.23
N PRO A 121 17.11 -13.22 -3.35
CA PRO A 121 18.29 -13.76 -3.99
C PRO A 121 18.29 -13.28 -5.45
N THR A 122 19.37 -12.63 -5.88
CA THR A 122 19.65 -12.44 -7.30
C THR A 122 19.80 -13.83 -7.91
N VAL A 123 18.72 -14.38 -8.49
CA VAL A 123 18.81 -15.60 -9.29
C VAL A 123 19.61 -15.23 -10.54
N THR A 124 20.93 -15.40 -10.48
CA THR A 124 21.78 -15.32 -11.67
C THR A 124 21.35 -16.46 -12.59
N PRO A 125 20.97 -16.20 -13.86
CA PRO A 125 20.69 -17.27 -14.80
C PRO A 125 21.96 -18.08 -14.96
N LYS A 126 21.95 -19.36 -14.54
CA LYS A 126 23.04 -20.28 -14.80
C LYS A 126 23.13 -20.44 -16.31
N THR A 127 24.15 -19.83 -16.92
CA THR A 127 24.53 -20.11 -18.30
C THR A 127 25.03 -21.55 -18.36
N THR A 128 24.16 -22.48 -18.76
CA THR A 128 24.58 -23.81 -19.17
C THR A 128 25.21 -23.66 -20.55
N VAL A 129 26.54 -23.57 -20.59
CA VAL A 129 27.32 -23.75 -21.82
C VAL A 129 27.37 -25.26 -22.10
N ALA A 130 27.25 -25.59 -23.40
CA ALA A 130 27.08 -26.89 -24.01
C ALA A 130 28.04 -28.00 -23.53
#